data_AF-A0A7C3I7A5-F1
#
_entry.id   AF-A0A7C3I7A5-F1
#
_cell.length_a   1.000
_cell.length_b   1.000
_cell.length_c   1.000
_cell.angle_alpha   90.00
_cell.angle_beta   90.00
_cell.angle_gamma   90.00
#
_symmetry.space_group_name_H-M   'P 1'
#
loop_
_entity.id
_entity.type
_entity.pdbx_description
1 polymer ?
#
loop_
_entity_poly.entity_id
_entity_poly.type
_entity_poly.pdbx_seq_one_letter_code
_entity_poly.pdbx_strand_id
1 'polypeptide(L)'
;MSGILTATQLAQVRGDVREQFWGAKGAITTHRKYYEYAAAGSTEITRVESKREITIDAIAQFFTHIVDSKPCNMAFDACDSTLTAILGRMAVERQTRVAWSDLGV
;
A
#
# COMPACT_ATOMS: atom_id res chain seq x y z
N MET A 1 21.10 -3.43 5.47
CA MET A 1 20.46 -2.25 6.08
C MET A 1 18.97 -2.51 6.09
N SER A 2 18.41 -2.83 7.25
CA SER A 2 17.03 -3.28 7.43
C SER A 2 16.08 -2.08 7.53
N GLY A 3 15.17 -1.94 6.57
CA GLY A 3 14.01 -1.03 6.69
C GLY A 3 12.92 -1.70 7.52
N ILE A 4 12.20 -0.92 8.32
CA ILE A 4 11.05 -1.40 9.11
C ILE A 4 9.78 -0.82 8.48
N LEU A 5 8.84 -1.70 8.14
CA LEU A 5 7.49 -1.32 7.75
C LEU A 5 6.59 -1.39 8.97
N THR A 6 6.10 -0.24 9.42
CA THR A 6 5.11 -0.18 10.50
C THR A 6 3.76 0.13 9.88
N ALA A 7 2.99 -0.90 9.54
CA ALA A 7 1.70 -0.76 8.84
C ALA A 7 0.53 -0.40 9.76
N THR A 8 0.74 -0.28 11.07
CA THR A 8 -0.32 0.05 12.04
C THR A 8 0.28 0.71 13.27
N GLN A 9 0.02 2.00 13.47
CA GLN A 9 0.18 2.63 14.77
C GLN A 9 -1.11 2.44 15.58
N LEU A 10 -0.93 2.07 16.86
CA LEU A 10 -1.94 2.03 17.90
C LEU A 10 -2.84 3.28 17.87
N ALA A 11 -4.16 3.06 17.98
CA ALA A 11 -5.22 4.05 18.21
C ALA A 11 -4.94 5.47 17.65
N GLN A 12 -5.02 5.62 16.34
CA GLN A 12 -5.02 6.95 15.73
C GLN A 12 -6.30 7.72 16.08
N VAL A 13 -6.17 9.02 16.31
CA VAL A 13 -7.32 9.93 16.34
C VAL A 13 -8.01 9.80 14.97
N ARG A 14 -9.27 9.35 15.00
CA ARG A 14 -10.10 8.96 13.85
C ARG A 14 -9.75 9.69 12.55
N GLY A 15 -9.30 8.94 11.54
CA GLY A 15 -9.21 9.39 10.15
C GLY A 15 -7.80 9.61 9.58
N ASP A 16 -6.75 9.40 10.37
CA ASP A 16 -5.38 9.51 9.86
C ASP A 16 -4.94 8.19 9.22
N VAL A 17 -4.94 8.10 7.88
CA VAL A 17 -4.44 6.91 7.16
C VAL A 17 -3.08 7.27 6.57
N ARG A 18 -2.00 6.87 7.25
CA ARG A 18 -0.62 7.11 6.83
C ARG A 18 0.15 5.81 6.86
N GLU A 19 0.97 5.58 5.84
CA GLU A 19 2.01 4.54 5.90
C GLU A 19 3.36 5.22 6.03
N GLN A 20 4.26 4.63 6.82
CA GLN A 20 5.57 5.20 7.06
C GLN A 20 6.68 4.20 6.74
N PHE A 21 7.62 4.66 5.93
CA PHE A 21 8.76 3.89 5.45
C PHE A 21 10.05 4.51 5.99
N TRP A 22 10.83 3.70 6.71
CA TRP A 22 12.09 4.13 7.29
C TRP A 22 13.26 3.48 6.57
N GLY A 23 14.25 4.30 6.20
CA GLY A 23 15.50 3.85 5.63
C GLY A 23 16.66 4.69 6.11
N ALA A 24 17.88 4.29 5.78
CA ALA A 24 19.07 5.00 6.23
C ALA A 24 19.24 6.41 5.67
N LYS A 25 18.52 6.74 4.60
CA LYS A 25 18.53 8.07 3.98
C LYS A 25 17.42 8.97 4.50
N GLY A 26 16.54 8.47 5.36
CA GLY A 26 15.42 9.24 5.90
C GLY A 26 14.13 8.44 6.04
N ALA A 27 13.05 9.16 6.24
CA ALA A 27 11.70 8.64 6.38
C ALA A 27 10.80 9.20 5.27
N ILE A 28 9.91 8.36 4.76
CA ILE A 28 8.82 8.77 3.87
C ILE A 28 7.51 8.40 4.56
N THR A 29 6.63 9.39 4.70
CA THR A 29 5.25 9.17 5.13
C THR A 29 4.36 9.36 3.91
N THR A 30 3.61 8.34 3.54
CA THR A 30 2.66 8.41 2.43
C THR A 30 1.25 8.65 2.97
N HIS A 31 0.50 9.45 2.24
CA HIS A 31 -0.91 9.68 2.44
C HIS A 31 -1.61 9.62 1.08
N ARG A 32 -2.93 9.42 1.07
CA ARG A 32 -3.74 9.36 -0.16
C ARG A 32 -3.59 10.59 -1.08
N LYS A 33 -3.30 11.75 -0.49
CA LYS A 33 -3.25 13.05 -1.21
C LYS A 33 -1.86 13.66 -1.33
N TYR A 34 -0.88 13.16 -0.58
CA TYR A 34 0.44 13.75 -0.52
C TYR A 34 1.44 12.73 0.03
N TYR A 35 2.72 13.01 -0.12
CA TYR A 35 3.74 12.35 0.69
C TYR A 35 4.61 13.40 1.37
N GLU A 36 5.15 13.03 2.51
CA GLU A 36 6.10 13.81 3.29
C GLU A 36 7.42 13.06 3.32
N TYR A 37 8.52 13.76 3.03
CA TYR A 37 9.87 13.22 3.08
C TYR A 37 10.68 14.00 4.13
N ALA A 38 11.35 13.25 5.01
CA ALA A 38 12.30 13.77 5.96
C ALA A 38 13.66 13.10 5.74
N ALA A 39 14.68 13.87 5.37
CA ALA A 39 16.03 13.35 5.22
C ALA A 39 16.65 12.95 6.58
N ALA A 40 17.52 11.94 6.58
CA ALA A 40 18.19 11.50 7.80
C ALA A 40 18.99 12.65 8.45
N GLY A 41 18.71 12.95 9.72
CA GLY A 41 19.38 14.02 10.47
C GLY A 41 18.82 15.43 10.21
N SER A 42 17.80 15.58 9.36
CA SER A 42 17.10 16.85 9.15
C SER A 42 15.80 16.91 9.94
N THR A 43 15.45 18.08 10.46
CA THR A 43 14.12 18.38 11.02
C THR A 43 13.16 18.93 9.96
N GLU A 44 13.65 19.21 8.75
CA GLU A 44 12.84 19.76 7.66
C GLU A 44 12.04 18.64 6.99
N ILE A 45 10.73 18.86 6.89
CA ILE A 45 9.80 17.95 6.24
C ILE A 45 9.37 18.58 4.91
N THR A 46 9.74 17.94 3.80
CA THR A 46 9.25 18.34 2.48
C THR A 46 7.94 17.61 2.20
N ARG A 47 6.87 18.38 2.05
CA ARG A 47 5.57 17.85 1.62
C ARG A 47 5.37 18.07 0.13
N VAL A 48 4.95 17.01 -0.55
CA VAL A 48 4.65 17.02 -1.98
C VAL A 48 3.21 16.55 -2.18
N GLU A 49 2.39 17.44 -2.71
CA GLU A 49 1.01 17.14 -3.05
C GLU A 49 0.96 16.16 -4.24
N SER A 50 0.09 15.17 -4.15
CA SER A 50 -0.15 14.22 -5.23
C SER A 50 -1.00 14.88 -6.31
N LYS A 51 -0.58 14.74 -7.57
CA LYS A 51 -1.27 15.36 -8.71
C LYS A 51 -2.73 14.90 -8.83
N ARG A 52 -3.00 13.65 -8.47
CA ARG A 52 -4.31 13.02 -8.57
C ARG A 52 -4.41 11.88 -7.58
N GLU A 53 -5.64 11.62 -7.16
CA GLU A 53 -5.95 10.59 -6.19
C GLU A 53 -6.51 9.34 -6.89
N ILE A 54 -5.88 8.20 -6.69
CA ILE A 54 -6.21 6.94 -7.37
C ILE A 54 -7.65 6.45 -7.08
N THR A 55 -8.20 6.77 -5.90
CA THR A 55 -9.57 6.34 -5.54
C THR A 55 -10.62 7.04 -6.41
N ILE A 56 -10.38 8.28 -6.82
CA ILE A 56 -11.28 9.00 -7.74
C ILE A 56 -11.34 8.26 -9.08
N ASP A 57 -10.18 7.82 -9.58
CA ASP A 57 -10.09 7.11 -10.87
C ASP A 57 -10.77 5.74 -10.82
N ALA A 58 -10.54 4.98 -9.75
CA ALA A 58 -11.19 3.69 -9.56
C ALA A 58 -12.72 3.82 -9.49
N ILE A 59 -13.23 4.82 -8.76
CA ILE A 59 -14.67 5.07 -8.66
C ILE A 59 -15.24 5.51 -10.02
N ALA A 60 -14.57 6.44 -10.71
CA ALA A 60 -15.02 6.91 -12.02
C ALA A 60 -15.10 5.75 -13.02
N GLN A 61 -14.07 4.91 -13.07
CA GLN A 61 -14.04 3.73 -13.95
C GLN A 61 -15.19 2.76 -13.62
N PHE A 62 -15.42 2.48 -12.34
CA PHE A 62 -16.52 1.62 -11.91
C PHE A 62 -17.89 2.16 -12.36
N PHE A 63 -18.14 3.46 -12.16
CA PHE A 63 -19.40 4.09 -12.60
C PHE A 63 -19.55 4.06 -14.12
N THR A 64 -18.49 4.38 -14.87
CA THR A 64 -18.52 4.30 -16.34
C THR A 64 -18.88 2.89 -16.81
N HIS A 65 -18.31 1.85 -16.20
CA HIS A 65 -18.62 0.46 -16.55
C HIS A 65 -20.09 0.08 -16.27
N ILE A 66 -20.69 0.61 -15.21
CA ILE A 66 -22.12 0.43 -14.93
C ILE A 66 -22.97 1.10 -16.02
N VAL A 67 -22.71 2.38 -16.31
CA VAL A 67 -23.48 3.15 -17.29
C VAL A 67 -23.37 2.54 -18.68
N ASP A 68 -22.16 2.13 -19.08
CA ASP A 68 -21.89 1.50 -20.37
C ASP A 68 -22.37 0.03 -20.45
N SER A 69 -22.93 -0.53 -19.37
CA SER A 69 -23.29 -1.95 -19.27
C SER A 69 -22.14 -2.90 -19.61
N LYS A 70 -20.91 -2.52 -19.21
CA LYS A 70 -19.68 -3.31 -19.40
C LYS A 70 -19.30 -3.99 -18.09
N PRO A 71 -19.69 -5.26 -17.87
CA PRO A 71 -19.34 -5.96 -16.64
C PRO A 71 -17.81 -6.06 -16.48
N CYS A 72 -17.33 -5.78 -15.27
CA CYS A 72 -15.92 -5.97 -14.89
C CYS A 72 -15.82 -7.21 -14.00
N ASN A 73 -15.01 -8.20 -14.40
CA ASN A 73 -14.74 -9.37 -13.58
C ASN A 73 -13.44 -9.15 -12.80
N MET A 74 -13.56 -8.91 -11.49
CA MET A 74 -12.43 -8.72 -10.58
C MET A 74 -12.06 -9.99 -9.80
N ALA A 75 -12.69 -11.13 -10.08
CA ALA A 75 -12.52 -12.34 -9.26
C ALA A 75 -11.07 -12.83 -9.26
N PHE A 76 -10.43 -12.88 -10.43
CA PHE A 76 -9.04 -13.33 -10.55
C PHE A 76 -8.07 -12.35 -9.89
N ASP A 77 -8.22 -11.04 -10.12
CA ASP A 77 -7.38 -10.02 -9.48
C ASP A 77 -7.51 -10.06 -7.95
N ALA A 78 -8.73 -10.30 -7.44
CA ALA A 78 -8.98 -10.44 -6.01
C ALA A 78 -8.34 -11.71 -5.43
N CYS A 79 -8.39 -12.82 -6.17
CA CYS A 79 -7.68 -14.05 -5.81
C CYS A 79 -6.17 -13.83 -5.76
N ASP A 80 -5.58 -13.23 -6.79
CA ASP A 80 -4.14 -12.97 -6.87
C ASP A 80 -3.66 -12.05 -5.73
N SER A 81 -4.41 -10.99 -5.43
CA SER A 81 -4.14 -10.09 -4.31
C SER A 81 -4.17 -10.84 -2.97
N THR A 82 -5.19 -11.69 -2.77
CA THR A 82 -5.34 -12.48 -1.55
C THR A 82 -4.22 -13.51 -1.39
N LEU A 83 -3.90 -14.27 -2.45
CA LEU A 83 -2.82 -15.25 -2.44
C LEU A 83 -1.45 -14.60 -2.21
N THR A 84 -1.23 -13.42 -2.79
CA THR A 84 -0.01 -12.62 -2.54
C THR A 84 0.11 -12.22 -1.08
N ALA A 85 -0.98 -11.77 -0.45
CA ALA A 85 -0.98 -11.44 0.97
C ALA A 85 -0.68 -12.65 1.87
N ILE A 86 -1.25 -13.82 1.54
CA ILE A 86 -0.95 -15.08 2.24
C ILE A 86 0.53 -15.46 2.07
N LEU A 87 1.06 -15.34 0.85
CA LEU A 87 2.48 -15.60 0.56
C LEU A 87 3.38 -14.65 1.37
N GLY A 88 3.05 -13.37 1.43
CA GLY A 88 3.76 -12.38 2.25
C GLY A 88 3.76 -12.74 3.73
N ARG A 89 2.61 -13.15 4.28
CA ARG A 89 2.52 -13.65 5.67
C ARG A 89 3.40 -14.88 5.88
N MET A 90 3.38 -15.84 4.95
CA MET A 90 4.19 -17.05 5.03
C MET A 90 5.69 -16.73 5.03
N ALA A 91 6.13 -15.76 4.23
CA ALA A 91 7.51 -15.28 4.21
C ALA A 91 7.94 -14.74 5.58
N VAL A 92 7.07 -13.96 6.23
CA VAL A 92 7.30 -13.42 7.57
C VAL A 92 7.36 -14.53 8.61
N GLU A 93 6.43 -15.50 8.58
CA GLU A 93 6.40 -16.60 9.54
C GLU A 93 7.62 -17.53 9.40
N ARG A 94 8.05 -17.82 8.16
CA ARG A 94 9.17 -18.73 7.89
C ARG A 94 10.54 -18.06 7.95
N GLN A 95 10.61 -16.73 7.84
CA GLN A 95 11.86 -15.96 7.72
C GLN A 95 12.72 -16.42 6.53
N THR A 96 12.09 -16.91 5.47
CA THR A 96 12.75 -17.37 4.24
C THR A 96 12.04 -16.83 3.02
N ARG A 97 12.71 -16.90 1.87
CA ARG A 97 12.05 -16.72 0.58
C ARG A 97 10.94 -17.78 0.43
N VAL A 98 9.82 -17.35 -0.14
CA VAL A 98 8.68 -18.21 -0.51
C VAL A 98 8.36 -18.01 -1.99
N ALA A 99 7.77 -19.03 -2.60
CA ALA A 99 7.34 -19.08 -3.99
C ALA A 99 5.90 -19.59 -4.07
N TRP A 100 5.25 -19.42 -5.23
CA TRP A 100 3.88 -19.89 -5.45
C TRP A 100 3.69 -21.38 -5.17
N SER A 101 4.70 -22.21 -5.46
CA SER A 101 4.72 -23.64 -5.16
C SER A 101 4.56 -23.95 -3.67
N ASP A 102 4.91 -23.02 -2.78
CA ASP A 102 4.82 -23.22 -1.32
C ASP A 102 3.38 -23.10 -0.79
N LEU A 103 2.46 -22.53 -1.58
CA LEU A 103 1.04 -22.42 -1.23
C LEU A 103 0.27 -23.73 -1.48
N GLY A 104 0.79 -24.63 -2.30
CA GLY A 104 0.12 -25.91 -2.64
C GLY A 104 -1.12 -25.76 -3.52
N VAL A 105 -1.25 -24.63 -4.23
CA VAL A 105 -2.26 -24.36 -5.28
C VAL A 105 -1.72 -24.65 -6.67
#